data_AF-A0A7X9H1F5-F1
#
_entry.id   AF-A0A7X9H1F5-F1
#
_cell.length_a   1.000
_cell.length_b   1.000
_cell.length_c   1.000
_cell.angle_alpha   90.00
_cell.angle_beta   90.00
_cell.angle_gamma   90.00
#
_symmetry.space_group_name_H-M   'P 1'
#
loop_
_entity.id
_entity.type
_entity.pdbx_description
1 polymer ?
#
loop_
_entity_poly.entity_id
_entity_poly.type
_entity_poly.pdbx_seq_one_letter_code
_entity_poly.pdbx_strand_id
1 'polypeptide(L)'
;MRKKLGSIVLIMVLVVLAVTGCGGKDQDTTGKTDDVVTGELQDGSYLVKMPVSDHGNYAMAKMEVSNGEISSFNYMEILADSGEEKSESNYNYPEGLEVIKNLNEQFNEKKDLNEMNFDAVSGATHTKENFKDIVNQLLEKASKGEKYEAVYKDGEYTEDADEGSHGWKAGVKVVIKEGQIVGVDYYELAEEDMEGNKVVFDEDKKPVTESDGKHKTEPVQIKAGDRKSVENYAYLDSFDVVKGVQKQIIDNNGTENLDLDGITGATNTKDTMIELVSKALESAK
;
A
#
# COMPACT_ATOMS: atom_id res chain seq x y z
N MET A 1 0.89 -67.04 39.32
CA MET A 1 1.49 -66.05 38.41
C MET A 1 2.29 -65.05 39.23
N ARG A 2 3.56 -64.84 38.82
CA ARG A 2 4.48 -63.68 38.97
C ARG A 2 4.32 -62.77 40.21
N LYS A 3 5.29 -62.72 41.14
CA LYS A 3 6.56 -61.92 41.11
C LYS A 3 6.26 -60.41 40.89
N LYS A 4 6.75 -59.42 41.64
CA LYS A 4 7.94 -59.27 42.50
C LYS A 4 7.88 -57.89 43.20
N LEU A 5 8.71 -57.76 44.25
CA LEU A 5 9.44 -56.59 44.78
C LEU A 5 9.47 -55.35 43.85
N GLY A 6 9.52 -54.10 44.31
CA GLY A 6 9.86 -53.55 45.62
C GLY A 6 10.56 -52.19 45.42
N SER A 7 10.40 -51.30 46.39
CA SER A 7 11.37 -50.27 46.82
C SER A 7 11.64 -48.99 45.99
N ILE A 8 11.54 -47.87 46.73
CA ILE A 8 12.58 -46.82 46.95
C ILE A 8 12.43 -45.44 46.24
N VAL A 9 12.33 -44.41 47.11
CA VAL A 9 12.85 -43.01 47.03
C VAL A 9 12.00 -41.98 46.28
N LEU A 10 11.33 -41.03 46.97
CA LEU A 10 11.79 -39.81 47.72
C LEU A 10 12.11 -38.64 46.77
N ILE A 11 11.34 -37.56 46.86
CA ILE A 11 11.76 -36.17 47.19
C ILE A 11 10.63 -35.17 46.82
N MET A 12 10.28 -34.36 47.82
CA MET A 12 9.42 -33.17 47.75
C MET A 12 9.96 -32.12 46.78
N VAL A 13 9.09 -31.41 46.05
CA VAL A 13 9.10 -29.92 46.04
C VAL A 13 7.67 -29.41 45.84
N LEU A 14 7.31 -28.45 46.69
CA LEU A 14 6.06 -27.72 46.80
C LEU A 14 6.46 -26.24 46.74
N VAL A 15 6.07 -25.49 45.69
CA VAL A 15 5.94 -24.02 45.75
C VAL A 15 4.83 -23.58 44.79
N VAL A 16 3.85 -22.90 45.34
CA VAL A 16 2.76 -22.16 44.68
C VAL A 16 2.97 -20.68 45.01
N LEU A 17 2.40 -19.80 44.16
CA LEU A 17 2.04 -18.37 44.39
C LEU A 17 3.13 -17.35 43.97
N ALA A 18 2.87 -16.17 43.40
CA ALA A 18 1.64 -15.39 43.13
C ALA A 18 1.92 -14.39 41.96
N VAL A 19 0.98 -14.09 41.04
CA VAL A 19 -0.03 -12.99 41.00
C VAL A 19 0.52 -11.55 40.84
N THR A 20 -0.18 -10.80 39.96
CA THR A 20 -0.28 -9.33 39.74
C THR A 20 0.67 -8.72 38.69
N GLY A 21 0.24 -7.84 37.76
CA GLY A 21 -1.01 -7.09 37.69
C GLY A 21 -1.32 -6.50 36.30
N CYS A 22 -2.56 -6.00 36.18
CA CYS A 22 -3.14 -5.33 35.02
C CYS A 22 -2.74 -3.85 34.92
N GLY A 23 -2.76 -3.33 33.69
CA GLY A 23 -2.77 -1.92 33.29
C GLY A 23 -2.15 -1.86 31.88
N GLY A 24 -2.83 -1.50 30.79
CA GLY A 24 -3.82 -0.45 30.59
C GLY A 24 -3.21 0.59 29.65
N LYS A 25 -3.45 0.43 28.33
CA LYS A 25 -3.25 1.35 27.19
C LYS A 25 -2.19 2.46 27.31
N ASP A 26 -1.14 2.34 26.51
CA ASP A 26 -0.70 3.36 25.55
C ASP A 26 0.13 2.64 24.46
N GLN A 27 -0.37 2.69 23.23
CA GLN A 27 0.31 2.12 22.06
C GLN A 27 1.11 3.25 21.41
N ASP A 28 2.28 3.49 21.97
CA ASP A 28 3.31 4.36 21.39
C ASP A 28 4.26 3.45 20.58
N THR A 29 3.94 3.24 19.31
CA THR A 29 4.84 2.54 18.37
C THR A 29 5.90 3.50 17.87
N THR A 30 6.82 3.87 18.76
CA THR A 30 8.18 4.30 18.42
C THR A 30 9.15 3.20 18.87
N GLY A 31 9.05 2.06 18.20
CA GLY A 31 9.96 0.93 18.36
C GLY A 31 11.15 1.07 17.42
N LYS A 32 12.21 1.72 17.91
CA LYS A 32 13.56 1.62 17.34
C LYS A 32 14.06 0.19 17.56
N THR A 33 14.19 -0.60 16.51
CA THR A 33 14.80 -1.94 16.57
C THR A 33 16.12 -1.94 15.77
N ASP A 34 17.22 -1.73 16.50
CA ASP A 34 18.58 -2.10 16.07
C ASP A 34 18.82 -3.62 16.28
N ASP A 35 17.86 -4.49 15.92
CA ASP A 35 18.05 -5.94 16.00
C ASP A 35 18.23 -6.50 14.59
N VAL A 36 19.50 -6.74 14.24
CA VAL A 36 19.88 -7.58 13.11
C VAL A 36 19.29 -8.98 13.35
N VAL A 37 18.50 -9.46 12.40
CA VAL A 37 17.96 -10.82 12.42
C VAL A 37 19.12 -11.82 12.37
N THR A 38 19.33 -12.55 13.47
CA THR A 38 20.45 -13.49 13.69
C THR A 38 20.13 -14.95 13.37
N GLY A 39 18.99 -15.23 12.71
CA GLY A 39 18.59 -16.57 12.29
C GLY A 39 19.10 -16.94 10.90
N GLU A 40 19.32 -18.24 10.64
CA GLU A 40 19.56 -18.74 9.28
C GLU A 40 18.35 -18.38 8.38
N LEU A 41 18.61 -17.84 7.18
CA LEU A 41 17.56 -17.49 6.24
C LEU A 41 16.98 -18.77 5.62
N GLN A 42 15.65 -18.89 5.59
CA GLN A 42 15.00 -20.03 4.96
C GLN A 42 14.81 -19.80 3.46
N ASP A 43 15.05 -20.82 2.65
CA ASP A 43 14.86 -20.76 1.20
C ASP A 43 13.41 -20.46 0.82
N GLY A 44 13.21 -19.54 -0.11
CA GLY A 44 11.89 -19.15 -0.61
C GLY A 44 11.85 -17.72 -1.15
N SER A 45 10.67 -17.34 -1.61
CA SER A 45 10.33 -15.99 -2.05
C SER A 45 9.68 -15.23 -0.90
N TYR A 46 10.05 -13.96 -0.75
CA TYR A 46 9.55 -13.07 0.28
C TYR A 46 9.19 -11.72 -0.34
N LEU A 47 8.13 -11.10 0.15
CA LEU A 47 7.61 -9.84 -0.36
C LEU A 47 7.12 -8.98 0.79
N VAL A 48 7.47 -7.70 0.75
CA VAL A 48 6.96 -6.68 1.66
C VAL A 48 6.43 -5.53 0.83
N LYS A 49 5.23 -5.07 1.16
CA LYS A 49 4.56 -3.91 0.58
C LYS A 49 4.22 -2.95 1.71
N MET A 50 4.70 -1.71 1.61
CA MET A 50 4.39 -0.65 2.57
C MET A 50 3.01 -0.04 2.25
N PRO A 51 2.32 0.54 3.24
CA PRO A 51 1.06 1.24 3.00
C PRO A 51 1.20 2.42 2.03
N VAL A 52 0.13 2.75 1.29
CA VAL A 52 0.07 3.93 0.42
C VAL A 52 0.25 5.21 1.24
N SER A 53 1.25 6.01 0.88
CA SER A 53 1.49 7.32 1.52
C SER A 53 0.44 8.34 1.11
N ASP A 54 0.37 9.45 1.85
CA ASP A 54 -0.52 10.57 1.53
C ASP A 54 -0.13 11.26 0.21
N HIS A 55 1.05 10.95 -0.33
CA HIS A 55 1.52 11.38 -1.65
C HIS A 55 1.14 10.40 -2.78
N GLY A 56 0.28 9.41 -2.52
CA GLY A 56 -0.23 8.48 -3.53
C GLY A 56 0.83 7.51 -4.08
N ASN A 57 1.89 7.24 -3.32
CA ASN A 57 2.92 6.28 -3.68
C ASN A 57 3.37 5.45 -2.47
N TYR A 58 3.97 4.30 -2.71
CA TYR A 58 4.47 3.40 -1.66
C TYR A 58 5.67 2.59 -2.14
N ALA A 59 6.39 2.02 -1.18
CA ALA A 59 7.52 1.15 -1.45
C ALA A 59 7.10 -0.33 -1.38
N MET A 60 7.72 -1.15 -2.24
CA MET A 60 7.54 -2.60 -2.27
C MET A 60 8.89 -3.24 -2.59
N ALA A 61 9.16 -4.42 -2.03
CA ALA A 61 10.31 -5.20 -2.47
C ALA A 61 10.04 -6.69 -2.43
N LYS A 62 10.76 -7.40 -3.30
CA LYS A 62 10.79 -8.85 -3.40
C LYS A 62 12.22 -9.35 -3.18
N MET A 63 12.35 -10.41 -2.39
CA MET A 63 13.61 -11.06 -2.08
C MET A 63 13.48 -12.57 -2.28
N GLU A 64 14.50 -13.17 -2.90
CA GLU A 64 14.61 -14.62 -3.06
C GLU A 64 15.79 -15.12 -2.21
N VAL A 65 15.59 -16.22 -1.49
CA VAL A 65 16.63 -16.91 -0.71
C VAL A 65 16.81 -18.32 -1.25
N SER A 66 18.06 -18.70 -1.49
CA SER A 66 18.46 -20.03 -1.97
C SER A 66 19.72 -20.49 -1.25
N ASN A 67 19.73 -21.72 -0.73
CA ASN A 67 20.81 -22.26 0.09
C ASN A 67 21.16 -21.38 1.30
N GLY A 68 20.17 -20.73 1.91
CA GLY A 68 20.35 -19.81 3.03
C GLY A 68 20.97 -18.45 2.69
N GLU A 69 21.16 -18.14 1.39
CA GLU A 69 21.72 -16.88 0.92
C GLU A 69 20.72 -16.10 0.06
N ILE A 70 20.79 -14.77 0.09
CA ILE A 70 19.94 -13.90 -0.74
C ILE A 70 20.38 -13.98 -2.20
N SER A 71 19.58 -14.66 -3.04
CA SER A 71 19.88 -14.88 -4.45
C SER A 71 19.39 -13.74 -5.35
N SER A 72 18.31 -13.05 -4.98
CA SER A 72 17.77 -11.90 -5.70
C SER A 72 17.12 -10.91 -4.75
N PHE A 73 17.18 -9.63 -5.10
CA PHE A 73 16.47 -8.56 -4.39
C PHE A 73 16.08 -7.45 -5.38
N ASN A 74 14.83 -7.00 -5.30
CA ASN A 74 14.32 -5.87 -6.08
C ASN A 74 13.45 -4.98 -5.20
N TYR A 75 13.86 -3.72 -5.03
CA TYR A 75 13.10 -2.66 -4.35
C TYR A 75 12.56 -1.66 -5.37
N MET A 76 11.29 -1.31 -5.25
CA MET A 76 10.60 -0.37 -6.12
C MET A 76 9.72 0.59 -5.32
N GLU A 77 9.50 1.78 -5.86
CA GLU A 77 8.46 2.69 -5.39
C GLU A 77 7.41 2.84 -6.48
N ILE A 78 6.13 2.65 -6.13
CA ILE A 78 5.02 2.51 -7.06
C ILE A 78 4.05 3.69 -6.88
N LEU A 79 3.53 4.23 -7.98
CA LEU A 79 2.44 5.19 -8.01
C LEU A 79 1.11 4.43 -7.89
N ALA A 80 0.32 4.74 -6.84
CA ALA A 80 -0.86 3.95 -6.48
C ALA A 80 -2.02 4.08 -7.47
N ASP A 81 -2.08 5.16 -8.24
CA ASP A 81 -3.12 5.40 -9.25
C ASP A 81 -2.90 4.57 -10.52
N SER A 82 -1.64 4.35 -10.91
CA SER A 82 -1.27 3.67 -12.14
C SER A 82 -0.73 2.26 -11.93
N GLY A 83 -0.20 1.95 -10.75
CA GLY A 83 0.56 0.72 -10.50
C GLY A 83 1.92 0.69 -11.20
N GLU A 84 2.35 1.82 -11.75
CA GLU A 84 3.66 1.97 -12.38
C GLU A 84 4.74 2.24 -11.33
N GLU A 85 5.92 1.67 -11.56
CA GLU A 85 7.11 2.06 -10.80
C GLU A 85 7.47 3.51 -11.15
N LYS A 86 7.98 4.25 -10.17
CA LYS A 86 8.51 5.59 -10.39
C LYS A 86 9.64 5.53 -11.40
N SER A 87 9.54 6.38 -12.41
CA SER A 87 10.47 6.47 -13.53
C SER A 87 10.58 7.90 -14.03
N GLU A 88 11.55 8.18 -14.89
CA GLU A 88 11.74 9.51 -15.49
C GLU A 88 10.50 9.98 -16.28
N SER A 89 9.68 9.06 -16.80
CA SER A 89 8.48 9.38 -17.57
C SER A 89 7.25 9.75 -16.71
N ASN A 90 7.19 9.29 -15.46
CA ASN A 90 6.01 9.47 -14.60
C ASN A 90 6.31 10.15 -13.26
N TYR A 91 7.58 10.42 -12.93
CA TYR A 91 7.98 10.99 -11.65
C TYR A 91 9.09 12.05 -11.80
N ASN A 92 8.71 13.32 -11.62
CA ASN A 92 9.61 14.46 -11.82
C ASN A 92 10.45 14.79 -10.57
N TYR A 93 11.24 13.83 -10.10
CA TYR A 93 12.22 14.03 -9.03
C TYR A 93 13.44 13.11 -9.26
N PRO A 94 14.38 13.51 -10.15
CA PRO A 94 15.50 12.69 -10.58
C PRO A 94 16.37 12.17 -9.43
N GLU A 95 16.60 12.98 -8.39
CA GLU A 95 17.39 12.60 -7.23
C GLU A 95 16.76 11.41 -6.49
N GLY A 96 15.43 11.35 -6.40
CA GLY A 96 14.73 10.21 -5.81
C GLY A 96 14.92 8.93 -6.62
N LEU A 97 14.87 9.02 -7.95
CA LEU A 97 15.10 7.88 -8.84
C LEU A 97 16.53 7.34 -8.75
N GLU A 98 17.51 8.24 -8.64
CA GLU A 98 18.91 7.87 -8.44
C GLU A 98 19.12 7.16 -7.10
N VAL A 99 18.47 7.62 -6.02
CA VAL A 99 18.51 6.95 -4.72
C VAL A 99 17.93 5.53 -4.82
N ILE A 100 16.77 5.33 -5.44
CA ILE A 100 16.16 3.99 -5.62
C ILE A 100 17.11 3.04 -6.36
N LYS A 101 17.72 3.52 -7.46
CA LYS A 101 18.69 2.75 -8.24
C LYS A 101 19.92 2.38 -7.42
N ASN A 102 20.50 3.36 -6.73
CA ASN A 102 21.71 3.17 -5.93
C ASN A 102 21.49 2.20 -4.76
N LEU A 103 20.33 2.25 -4.09
CA LEU A 103 19.99 1.32 -3.02
C LEU A 103 19.90 -0.12 -3.53
N ASN A 104 19.24 -0.35 -4.68
CA ASN A 104 19.18 -1.65 -5.31
C ASN A 104 20.56 -2.20 -5.69
N GLU A 105 21.40 -1.37 -6.31
CA GLU A 105 22.77 -1.75 -6.71
C GLU A 105 23.61 -2.13 -5.48
N GLN A 106 23.66 -1.24 -4.47
CA GLN A 106 24.44 -1.47 -3.26
C GLN A 106 23.97 -2.72 -2.50
N PHE A 107 22.67 -2.91 -2.33
CA PHE A 107 22.17 -4.05 -1.57
C PHE A 107 22.34 -5.36 -2.35
N ASN A 108 22.21 -5.36 -3.68
CA ASN A 108 22.49 -6.56 -4.47
C ASN A 108 23.97 -6.94 -4.49
N GLU A 109 24.89 -5.98 -4.36
CA GLU A 109 26.33 -6.27 -4.22
C GLU A 109 26.66 -6.80 -2.82
N LYS A 110 26.15 -6.14 -1.78
CA LYS A 110 26.58 -6.37 -0.39
C LYS A 110 25.77 -7.43 0.33
N LYS A 111 24.47 -7.53 0.02
CA LYS A 111 23.48 -8.40 0.69
C LYS A 111 23.41 -8.23 2.21
N ASP A 112 23.97 -7.14 2.75
CA ASP A 112 23.96 -6.76 4.16
C ASP A 112 23.62 -5.27 4.28
N LEU A 113 22.58 -4.97 5.05
CA LEU A 113 22.10 -3.61 5.29
C LEU A 113 23.15 -2.76 6.03
N ASN A 114 23.98 -3.37 6.88
CA ASN A 114 25.02 -2.68 7.66
C ASN A 114 26.20 -2.22 6.79
N GLU A 115 26.40 -2.84 5.64
CA GLU A 115 27.47 -2.49 4.72
C GLU A 115 27.04 -1.38 3.74
N MET A 116 25.76 -1.02 3.70
CA MET A 116 25.23 0.01 2.80
C MET A 116 25.71 1.41 3.17
N ASN A 117 26.05 2.21 2.16
CA ASN A 117 26.37 3.62 2.32
C ASN A 117 25.15 4.48 1.96
N PHE A 118 24.32 4.77 2.96
CA PHE A 118 23.11 5.60 2.79
C PHE A 118 23.41 7.09 2.55
N ASP A 119 24.63 7.53 2.85
CA ASP A 119 25.06 8.93 2.68
C ASP A 119 25.68 9.18 1.29
N ALA A 120 25.88 8.13 0.48
CA ALA A 120 26.49 8.23 -0.84
C ALA A 120 25.69 9.11 -1.83
N VAL A 121 24.36 9.16 -1.67
CA VAL A 121 23.46 9.96 -2.52
C VAL A 121 22.64 10.89 -1.62
N SER A 122 22.64 12.19 -1.88
CA SER A 122 21.88 13.16 -1.07
C SER A 122 20.39 13.10 -1.37
N GLY A 123 19.54 13.44 -0.39
CA GLY A 123 18.09 13.53 -0.57
C GLY A 123 17.33 12.23 -0.32
N ALA A 124 16.04 12.24 -0.67
CA ALA A 124 15.08 11.12 -0.54
C ALA A 124 15.15 10.37 0.80
N THR A 125 15.12 11.10 1.92
CA THR A 125 15.22 10.53 3.28
C THR A 125 14.21 9.41 3.51
N HIS A 126 12.94 9.63 3.16
CA HIS A 126 11.89 8.63 3.32
C HIS A 126 12.09 7.36 2.47
N THR A 127 12.64 7.48 1.25
CA THR A 127 13.02 6.32 0.43
C THR A 127 14.04 5.45 1.15
N LYS A 128 15.05 6.06 1.79
CA LYS A 128 16.08 5.33 2.53
C LYS A 128 15.54 4.69 3.82
N GLU A 129 14.63 5.37 4.51
CA GLU A 129 13.93 4.84 5.69
C GLU A 129 13.07 3.62 5.29
N ASN A 130 12.21 3.78 4.30
CA ASN A 130 11.37 2.70 3.76
C ASN A 130 12.20 1.50 3.30
N PHE A 131 13.34 1.75 2.63
CA PHE A 131 14.26 0.70 2.22
C PHE A 131 14.77 -0.14 3.39
N LYS A 132 15.25 0.52 4.47
CA LYS A 132 15.73 -0.16 5.68
C LYS A 132 14.63 -0.99 6.32
N ASP A 133 13.44 -0.41 6.46
CA ASP A 133 12.30 -1.06 7.07
C ASP A 133 11.85 -2.29 6.27
N ILE A 134 11.79 -2.18 4.95
CA ILE A 134 11.46 -3.28 4.04
C ILE A 134 12.50 -4.40 4.12
N VAL A 135 13.79 -4.07 4.07
CA VAL A 135 14.85 -5.09 4.14
C VAL A 135 14.79 -5.82 5.48
N ASN A 136 14.64 -5.10 6.59
CA ASN A 136 14.52 -5.72 7.91
C ASN A 136 13.30 -6.66 8.00
N GLN A 137 12.14 -6.23 7.48
CA GLN A 137 10.94 -7.08 7.44
C GLN A 137 11.13 -8.30 6.54
N LEU A 138 11.80 -8.17 5.39
CA LEU A 138 12.09 -9.30 4.50
C LEU A 138 13.02 -10.32 5.16
N LEU A 139 14.08 -9.85 5.84
CA LEU A 139 15.00 -10.71 6.59
C LEU A 139 14.29 -11.40 7.75
N GLU A 140 13.42 -10.68 8.48
CA GLU A 140 12.62 -11.24 9.55
C GLU A 140 11.69 -12.34 9.02
N LYS A 141 10.95 -12.08 7.94
CA LYS A 141 10.10 -13.07 7.26
C LYS A 141 10.89 -14.29 6.81
N ALA A 142 12.06 -14.07 6.21
CA ALA A 142 12.94 -15.14 5.76
C ALA A 142 13.47 -16.01 6.89
N SER A 143 13.85 -15.41 8.02
CA SER A 143 14.29 -16.18 9.20
C SER A 143 13.17 -17.03 9.81
N LYS A 144 11.93 -16.53 9.77
CA LYS A 144 10.74 -17.23 10.25
C LYS A 144 10.16 -18.22 9.25
N GLY A 145 10.58 -18.18 7.99
CA GLY A 145 10.00 -18.98 6.91
C GLY A 145 8.59 -18.52 6.50
N GLU A 146 8.25 -17.25 6.71
CA GLU A 146 7.00 -16.63 6.29
C GLU A 146 7.04 -16.33 4.78
N LYS A 147 6.99 -17.41 3.97
CA LYS A 147 7.10 -17.34 2.52
C LYS A 147 5.92 -16.59 1.91
N TYR A 148 6.22 -15.91 0.81
CA TYR A 148 5.23 -15.23 0.00
C TYR A 148 4.53 -16.20 -0.96
N GLU A 149 3.21 -16.09 -1.05
CA GLU A 149 2.39 -16.76 -2.05
C GLU A 149 1.53 -15.74 -2.79
N ALA A 150 1.56 -15.76 -4.12
CA ALA A 150 0.77 -14.88 -4.97
C ALA A 150 -0.73 -15.20 -4.85
N VAL A 151 -1.55 -14.17 -4.65
CA VAL A 151 -3.01 -14.31 -4.47
C VAL A 151 -3.77 -14.17 -5.80
N TYR A 152 -3.26 -13.33 -6.69
CA TYR A 152 -3.87 -13.02 -7.97
C TYR A 152 -2.94 -13.35 -9.14
N LYS A 153 -3.52 -13.50 -10.32
CA LYS A 153 -2.80 -13.50 -11.59
C LYS A 153 -2.39 -12.08 -11.94
N ASP A 154 -1.17 -11.93 -12.42
CA ASP A 154 -0.67 -10.63 -12.88
C ASP A 154 -1.40 -10.18 -14.14
N GLY A 155 -1.66 -8.88 -14.23
CA GLY A 155 -2.36 -8.30 -15.37
C GLY A 155 -2.99 -6.94 -15.07
N GLU A 156 -3.62 -6.39 -16.09
CA GLU A 156 -4.49 -5.22 -15.97
C GLU A 156 -5.94 -5.67 -16.15
N TYR A 157 -6.80 -5.30 -15.23
CA TYR A 157 -8.20 -5.70 -15.17
C TYR A 157 -9.07 -4.45 -15.18
N THR A 158 -9.96 -4.34 -16.15
CA THR A 158 -10.83 -3.18 -16.32
C THR A 158 -12.28 -3.60 -16.18
N GLU A 159 -13.06 -2.80 -15.45
CA GLU A 159 -14.51 -2.95 -15.35
C GLU A 159 -15.17 -1.59 -15.43
N ASP A 160 -16.22 -1.48 -16.24
CA ASP A 160 -17.08 -0.31 -16.31
C ASP A 160 -18.40 -0.60 -15.59
N ALA A 161 -19.01 0.44 -15.01
CA ALA A 161 -20.37 0.35 -14.50
C ALA A 161 -21.36 0.04 -15.65
N ASP A 162 -22.44 -0.66 -15.34
CA ASP A 162 -23.47 -0.97 -16.35
C ASP A 162 -24.20 0.30 -16.80
N GLU A 163 -24.52 1.19 -15.85
CA GLU A 163 -25.25 2.43 -16.06
C GLU A 163 -24.46 3.63 -15.52
N GLY A 164 -24.59 4.78 -16.19
CA GLY A 164 -24.08 6.05 -15.68
C GLY A 164 -25.00 6.68 -14.63
N SER A 165 -24.47 7.65 -13.89
CA SER A 165 -25.17 8.42 -12.87
C SER A 165 -24.90 9.90 -13.07
N HIS A 166 -25.97 10.69 -13.20
CA HIS A 166 -25.88 12.15 -13.38
C HIS A 166 -25.00 12.58 -14.57
N GLY A 167 -25.06 11.82 -15.68
CA GLY A 167 -24.26 12.08 -16.89
C GLY A 167 -22.82 11.60 -16.83
N TRP A 168 -22.44 10.82 -15.81
CA TRP A 168 -21.11 10.26 -15.65
C TRP A 168 -21.14 8.74 -15.55
N LYS A 169 -20.32 8.06 -16.34
CA LYS A 169 -20.16 6.61 -16.30
C LYS A 169 -18.85 6.23 -15.62
N ALA A 170 -18.96 5.48 -14.52
CA ALA A 170 -17.80 5.01 -13.75
C ALA A 170 -17.11 3.82 -14.40
N GLY A 171 -15.80 3.72 -14.18
CA GLY A 171 -14.98 2.57 -14.51
C GLY A 171 -13.76 2.50 -13.61
N VAL A 172 -13.11 1.33 -13.61
CA VAL A 172 -11.87 1.11 -12.88
C VAL A 172 -10.87 0.34 -13.73
N LYS A 173 -9.59 0.66 -13.56
CA LYS A 173 -8.47 -0.19 -13.98
C LYS A 173 -7.69 -0.63 -12.74
N VAL A 174 -7.60 -1.93 -12.53
CA VAL A 174 -6.82 -2.56 -11.45
C VAL A 174 -5.57 -3.17 -12.05
N VAL A 175 -4.40 -2.82 -11.54
CA VAL A 175 -3.11 -3.37 -11.97
C VAL A 175 -2.60 -4.33 -10.90
N ILE A 176 -2.28 -5.55 -11.31
CA ILE A 176 -1.77 -6.61 -10.45
C ILE A 176 -0.37 -7.01 -10.91
N LYS A 177 0.58 -7.00 -9.98
CA LYS A 177 1.95 -7.47 -10.19
C LYS A 177 2.38 -8.30 -8.99
N GLU A 178 3.12 -9.36 -9.25
CA GLU A 178 3.55 -10.30 -8.22
C GLU A 178 2.38 -10.87 -7.41
N GLY A 179 1.17 -10.95 -7.97
CA GLY A 179 -0.06 -11.35 -7.28
C GLY A 179 -0.59 -10.37 -6.24
N GLN A 180 -0.11 -9.13 -6.25
CA GLN A 180 -0.59 -8.02 -5.43
C GLN A 180 -1.31 -6.97 -6.28
N ILE A 181 -2.39 -6.39 -5.78
CA ILE A 181 -2.94 -5.13 -6.31
C ILE A 181 -1.89 -4.05 -6.06
N VAL A 182 -1.37 -3.51 -7.16
CA VAL A 182 -0.34 -2.47 -7.13
C VAL A 182 -0.83 -1.11 -7.62
N GLY A 183 -1.93 -1.07 -8.36
CA GLY A 183 -2.54 0.16 -8.86
C GLY A 183 -4.05 0.03 -8.98
N VAL A 184 -4.76 1.12 -8.69
CA VAL A 184 -6.20 1.21 -8.89
C VAL A 184 -6.50 2.61 -9.44
N ASP A 185 -6.92 2.69 -10.70
CA ASP A 185 -7.37 3.91 -11.35
C ASP A 185 -8.89 3.91 -11.45
N TYR A 186 -9.57 4.58 -10.51
CA TYR A 186 -11.01 4.85 -10.62
C TYR A 186 -11.24 6.12 -11.44
N TYR A 187 -12.12 6.02 -12.42
CA TYR A 187 -12.46 7.14 -13.30
C TYR A 187 -13.97 7.21 -13.52
N GLU A 188 -14.44 8.40 -13.85
CA GLU A 188 -15.80 8.63 -14.32
C GLU A 188 -15.71 9.46 -15.59
N LEU A 189 -16.31 9.01 -16.69
CA LEU A 189 -16.30 9.70 -17.98
C LEU A 189 -17.67 10.30 -18.25
N ALA A 190 -17.71 11.51 -18.81
CA ALA A 190 -18.97 12.14 -19.20
C ALA A 190 -19.64 11.33 -20.32
N GLU A 191 -20.94 11.05 -20.19
CA GLU A 191 -21.69 10.25 -21.18
C GLU A 191 -22.09 11.08 -22.41
N GLU A 192 -22.26 12.38 -22.23
CA GLU A 192 -22.68 13.32 -23.26
C GLU A 192 -22.05 14.70 -23.04
N ASP A 193 -22.19 15.57 -24.04
CA ASP A 193 -21.82 16.98 -23.89
C ASP A 193 -22.76 17.64 -22.88
N MET A 194 -22.21 18.30 -21.87
CA MET A 194 -22.99 18.98 -20.84
C MET A 194 -22.28 20.22 -20.28
N GLU A 195 -23.05 21.07 -19.63
CA GLU A 195 -22.50 22.16 -18.82
C GLU A 195 -22.39 21.71 -17.37
N GLY A 196 -21.19 21.82 -16.82
CA GLY A 196 -20.91 21.58 -15.41
C GLY A 196 -20.43 22.84 -14.71
N ASN A 197 -19.98 22.66 -13.47
CA ASN A 197 -19.30 23.70 -12.71
C ASN A 197 -18.00 23.13 -12.16
N LYS A 198 -16.96 23.96 -12.10
CA LYS A 198 -15.70 23.63 -11.44
C LYS A 198 -15.41 24.61 -10.31
N VAL A 199 -14.59 24.18 -9.34
CA VAL A 199 -14.13 25.06 -8.27
C VAL A 199 -13.11 26.07 -8.83
N VAL A 200 -13.22 27.32 -8.40
CA VAL A 200 -12.21 28.35 -8.67
C VAL A 200 -11.08 28.21 -7.66
N PHE A 201 -9.84 28.11 -8.15
CA PHE A 201 -8.64 28.05 -7.33
C PHE A 201 -7.89 29.39 -7.36
N ASP A 202 -7.21 29.73 -6.27
CA ASP A 202 -6.30 30.87 -6.20
C ASP A 202 -4.92 30.56 -6.82
N GLU A 203 -4.01 31.53 -6.78
CA GLU A 203 -2.64 31.38 -7.31
C GLU A 203 -1.82 30.28 -6.60
N ASP A 204 -2.20 29.93 -5.36
CA ASP A 204 -1.60 28.87 -4.55
C ASP A 204 -2.29 27.50 -4.74
N LYS A 205 -3.23 27.40 -5.69
CA LYS A 205 -4.06 26.20 -5.95
C LYS A 205 -4.96 25.81 -4.78
N LYS A 206 -5.37 26.75 -3.94
CA LYS A 206 -6.36 26.52 -2.89
C LYS A 206 -7.75 26.90 -3.37
N PRO A 207 -8.79 26.16 -2.97
CA PRO A 207 -10.15 26.46 -3.41
C PRO A 207 -10.63 27.78 -2.79
N VAL A 208 -11.07 28.70 -3.65
CA VAL A 208 -11.64 29.97 -3.22
C VAL A 208 -12.98 29.70 -2.54
N THR A 209 -13.16 30.20 -1.32
CA THR A 209 -14.35 29.96 -0.51
C THR A 209 -15.14 31.26 -0.33
N GLU A 210 -16.45 31.20 -0.52
CA GLU A 210 -17.38 32.32 -0.35
C GLU A 210 -17.76 32.51 1.12
N SER A 211 -18.43 33.62 1.43
CA SER A 211 -18.80 33.99 2.80
C SER A 211 -19.75 33.00 3.49
N ASP A 212 -20.46 32.17 2.72
CA ASP A 212 -21.35 31.12 3.23
C ASP A 212 -20.63 29.79 3.51
N GLY A 213 -19.31 29.73 3.30
CA GLY A 213 -18.48 28.56 3.50
C GLY A 213 -18.44 27.59 2.31
N LYS A 214 -19.13 27.88 1.20
CA LYS A 214 -19.06 27.06 -0.02
C LYS A 214 -17.93 27.49 -0.92
N HIS A 215 -17.40 26.57 -1.71
CA HIS A 215 -16.44 26.90 -2.75
C HIS A 215 -17.09 27.74 -3.84
N LYS A 216 -16.40 28.79 -4.28
CA LYS A 216 -16.76 29.55 -5.47
C LYS A 216 -16.61 28.64 -6.68
N THR A 217 -17.64 28.62 -7.53
CA THR A 217 -17.64 27.82 -8.76
C THR A 217 -17.82 28.69 -9.99
N GLU A 218 -17.38 28.18 -11.14
CA GLU A 218 -17.65 28.76 -12.45
C GLU A 218 -18.12 27.69 -13.45
N PRO A 219 -18.96 28.05 -14.43
CA PRO A 219 -19.45 27.12 -15.43
C PRO A 219 -18.32 26.66 -16.36
N VAL A 220 -18.41 25.41 -16.80
CA VAL A 220 -17.45 24.78 -17.71
C VAL A 220 -18.17 23.85 -18.66
N GLN A 221 -17.77 23.87 -19.93
CA GLN A 221 -18.29 22.95 -20.93
C GLN A 221 -17.53 21.63 -20.83
N ILE A 222 -18.27 20.53 -20.76
CA ILE A 222 -17.78 19.16 -20.62
C ILE A 222 -18.21 18.41 -21.86
N LYS A 223 -17.28 17.71 -22.50
CA LYS A 223 -17.57 16.91 -23.68
C LYS A 223 -17.77 15.45 -23.32
N ALA A 224 -18.56 14.75 -24.12
CA ALA A 224 -18.68 13.31 -24.02
C ALA A 224 -17.28 12.66 -24.05
N GLY A 225 -17.02 11.77 -23.09
CA GLY A 225 -15.73 11.10 -22.89
C GLY A 225 -14.71 11.86 -22.04
N ASP A 226 -14.98 13.11 -21.64
CA ASP A 226 -14.10 13.84 -20.72
C ASP A 226 -14.08 13.14 -19.36
N ARG A 227 -12.88 12.95 -18.79
CA ARG A 227 -12.70 12.38 -17.45
C ARG A 227 -13.08 13.42 -16.39
N LYS A 228 -13.89 13.01 -15.42
CA LYS A 228 -14.22 13.81 -14.23
C LYS A 228 -12.95 14.18 -13.47
N SER A 229 -12.79 15.47 -13.20
CA SER A 229 -11.62 16.03 -12.53
C SER A 229 -11.96 17.37 -11.87
N VAL A 230 -11.01 17.93 -11.11
CA VAL A 230 -11.15 19.28 -10.52
C VAL A 230 -11.34 20.38 -11.56
N GLU A 231 -11.01 20.12 -12.84
CA GLU A 231 -11.20 21.07 -13.93
C GLU A 231 -12.62 21.08 -14.51
N ASN A 232 -13.45 20.10 -14.17
CA ASN A 232 -14.82 20.00 -14.70
C ASN A 232 -15.87 19.58 -13.66
N TYR A 233 -15.51 19.51 -12.38
CA TYR A 233 -16.40 19.06 -11.33
C TYR A 233 -16.22 19.86 -10.04
N ALA A 234 -17.34 20.24 -9.42
CA ALA A 234 -17.36 21.16 -8.28
C ALA A 234 -17.22 20.49 -6.90
N TYR A 235 -17.47 19.18 -6.79
CA TYR A 235 -17.45 18.48 -5.50
C TYR A 235 -16.07 17.85 -5.23
N LEU A 236 -15.17 18.62 -4.62
CA LEU A 236 -13.78 18.20 -4.38
C LEU A 236 -13.67 16.97 -3.46
N ASP A 237 -14.54 16.85 -2.45
CA ASP A 237 -14.57 15.72 -1.52
C ASP A 237 -14.66 14.36 -2.23
N SER A 238 -15.27 14.30 -3.43
CA SER A 238 -15.34 13.07 -4.20
C SER A 238 -13.97 12.53 -4.61
N PHE A 239 -12.99 13.40 -4.89
CA PHE A 239 -11.63 12.99 -5.26
C PHE A 239 -10.84 12.49 -4.04
N ASP A 240 -11.08 13.06 -2.87
CA ASP A 240 -10.45 12.59 -1.63
C ASP A 240 -11.05 11.27 -1.18
N VAL A 241 -12.37 11.06 -1.36
CA VAL A 241 -13.02 9.76 -1.15
C VAL A 241 -12.43 8.70 -2.08
N VAL A 242 -12.26 9.00 -3.37
CA VAL A 242 -11.63 8.07 -4.33
C VAL A 242 -10.22 7.68 -3.86
N LYS A 243 -9.37 8.66 -3.53
CA LYS A 243 -8.00 8.39 -3.04
C LYS A 243 -7.99 7.55 -1.76
N GLY A 244 -8.89 7.85 -0.82
CA GLY A 244 -9.01 7.12 0.44
C GLY A 244 -9.38 5.64 0.22
N VAL A 245 -10.38 5.39 -0.62
CA VAL A 245 -10.84 4.02 -0.93
C VAL A 245 -9.76 3.28 -1.73
N GLN A 246 -9.14 3.94 -2.71
CA GLN A 246 -8.02 3.42 -3.49
C GLN A 246 -6.89 2.92 -2.60
N LYS A 247 -6.47 3.75 -1.64
CA LYS A 247 -5.43 3.42 -0.66
C LYS A 247 -5.79 2.16 0.12
N GLN A 248 -7.00 2.07 0.66
CA GLN A 248 -7.39 0.89 1.44
C GLN A 248 -7.46 -0.38 0.61
N ILE A 249 -7.94 -0.30 -0.63
CA ILE A 249 -7.98 -1.46 -1.54
C ILE A 249 -6.57 -1.98 -1.81
N ILE A 250 -5.62 -1.09 -2.07
CA ILE A 250 -4.22 -1.45 -2.31
C ILE A 250 -3.59 -2.02 -1.02
N ASP A 251 -3.76 -1.34 0.12
CA ASP A 251 -3.19 -1.73 1.40
C ASP A 251 -3.69 -3.10 1.87
N ASN A 252 -5.00 -3.36 1.72
CA ASN A 252 -5.62 -4.64 2.08
C ASN A 252 -5.44 -5.73 1.02
N ASN A 253 -4.88 -5.39 -0.14
CA ASN A 253 -4.77 -6.28 -1.30
C ASN A 253 -6.14 -6.89 -1.70
N GLY A 254 -7.20 -6.09 -1.69
CA GLY A 254 -8.56 -6.53 -1.99
C GLY A 254 -9.62 -5.58 -1.47
N THR A 255 -10.89 -5.95 -1.62
CA THR A 255 -12.05 -5.14 -1.21
C THR A 255 -12.65 -5.56 0.13
N GLU A 256 -12.00 -6.50 0.83
CA GLU A 256 -12.44 -7.02 2.12
C GLU A 256 -11.81 -6.23 3.28
N ASN A 257 -12.53 -6.14 4.41
CA ASN A 257 -12.07 -5.50 5.65
C ASN A 257 -11.60 -4.04 5.50
N LEU A 258 -12.22 -3.28 4.60
CA LEU A 258 -11.95 -1.86 4.42
C LEU A 258 -12.49 -1.03 5.60
N ASP A 259 -11.67 -0.14 6.16
CA ASP A 259 -12.07 0.82 7.20
C ASP A 259 -12.73 2.08 6.59
N LEU A 260 -13.95 1.90 6.09
CA LEU A 260 -14.64 2.94 5.33
C LEU A 260 -15.29 4.02 6.21
N ASP A 261 -15.31 3.85 7.52
CA ASP A 261 -15.91 4.79 8.47
C ASP A 261 -15.12 6.10 8.54
N GLY A 262 -13.80 6.03 8.31
CA GLY A 262 -12.93 7.20 8.20
C GLY A 262 -13.08 7.98 6.89
N ILE A 263 -13.82 7.46 5.91
CA ILE A 263 -14.00 8.06 4.57
C ILE A 263 -15.44 8.56 4.44
N THR A 264 -15.62 9.85 4.73
CA THR A 264 -16.94 10.51 4.73
C THR A 264 -17.29 11.14 3.39
N GLY A 265 -18.57 11.12 3.02
CA GLY A 265 -19.06 11.72 1.78
C GLY A 265 -19.03 10.75 0.58
N ALA A 266 -19.56 11.20 -0.55
CA ALA A 266 -19.60 10.50 -1.84
C ALA A 266 -19.88 8.97 -1.74
N THR A 267 -20.88 8.58 -0.95
CA THR A 267 -21.22 7.17 -0.68
C THR A 267 -21.39 6.36 -1.96
N ASN A 268 -22.09 6.90 -2.96
CA ASN A 268 -22.28 6.20 -4.23
C ASN A 268 -20.97 5.98 -5.01
N THR A 269 -20.04 6.94 -4.99
CA THR A 269 -18.71 6.79 -5.62
C THR A 269 -17.92 5.68 -4.92
N LYS A 270 -17.93 5.67 -3.58
CA LYS A 270 -17.28 4.64 -2.77
C LYS A 270 -17.83 3.24 -3.07
N ASP A 271 -19.15 3.09 -3.02
CA ASP A 271 -19.80 1.80 -3.22
C ASP A 271 -19.56 1.28 -4.65
N THR A 272 -19.70 2.15 -5.65
CA THR A 272 -19.42 1.82 -7.06
C THR A 272 -17.96 1.39 -7.26
N MET A 273 -17.00 2.11 -6.68
CA MET A 273 -15.57 1.76 -6.80
C MET A 273 -15.28 0.37 -6.22
N ILE A 274 -15.83 0.05 -5.04
CA ILE A 274 -15.64 -1.26 -4.39
C ILE A 274 -16.27 -2.37 -5.22
N GLU A 275 -17.48 -2.15 -5.75
CA GLU A 275 -18.16 -3.11 -6.62
C GLU A 275 -17.34 -3.41 -7.88
N LEU A 276 -16.91 -2.36 -8.60
CA LEU A 276 -16.15 -2.50 -9.84
C LEU A 276 -14.79 -3.19 -9.60
N VAL A 277 -14.08 -2.83 -8.53
CA VAL A 277 -12.83 -3.52 -8.17
C VAL A 277 -13.10 -4.99 -7.84
N SER A 278 -14.15 -5.29 -7.06
CA SER A 278 -14.48 -6.67 -6.70
C SER A 278 -14.73 -7.52 -7.95
N LYS A 279 -15.47 -6.98 -8.92
CA LYS A 279 -15.74 -7.61 -10.22
C LYS A 279 -14.46 -7.80 -11.04
N ALA A 280 -13.60 -6.77 -11.12
CA ALA A 280 -12.32 -6.86 -11.81
C ALA A 280 -11.43 -7.97 -11.23
N LEU A 281 -11.43 -8.12 -9.90
CA LEU A 281 -10.69 -9.16 -9.19
C LEU A 281 -11.24 -10.58 -9.38
N GLU A 282 -12.50 -10.76 -9.78
CA GLU A 282 -13.02 -12.10 -10.13
C GLU A 282 -12.28 -12.69 -11.33
N SER A 283 -11.92 -11.84 -12.29
CA SER A 283 -11.11 -12.22 -13.47
C SER A 283 -9.64 -12.48 -13.15
N ALA A 284 -9.17 -11.99 -12.00
CA ALA A 284 -7.78 -12.11 -11.54
C ALA A 284 -7.50 -13.35 -10.70
N LYS A 285 -8.53 -14.08 -10.24
CA LYS A 285 -8.39 -15.36 -9.53
C LYS A 285 -8.08 -16.49 -10.51
#